data_AF-A0A7R9WWP8-F1
#
_entry.id   AF-A0A7R9WWP8-F1
#
_cell.length_a   1.000
_cell.length_b   1.000
_cell.length_c   1.000
_cell.angle_alpha   90.00
_cell.angle_beta   90.00
_cell.angle_gamma   90.00
#
_symmetry.space_group_name_H-M   'P 1'
#
loop_
_entity.id
_entity.type
_entity.pdbx_description
1 polymer ?
#
loop_
_entity_poly.entity_id
_entity_poly.type
_entity_poly.pdbx_seq_one_letter_code
_entity_poly.pdbx_strand_id
1 'polypeptide(L)'
;GPFRPGQLFQLCDQIGVNRVEDNDAFVQPILAAAEDRAMGVYGTGYWADHWDYYVDLIEAYLAIFPDGEEALMYDQKLRYFFSTATVRPRSQKYVLDLTFDGQSKHVIQLDSTFFDMGKLEEQGAFRNKRNGLLGIEASWQRDNNNDPFMSSPIAKLFLLSSVKFAMRDAWGMGIEYEGGRPGWLDSMNGLPGMVGSGMPETHELYLLMKYVKKVVDKYDRDVVIPSELHDMILKVESALDELKAFGYQEPKSLPREVPAQLFTYWDTVATAREQYRADTNMYFSGTTQTYTAKKVSNILDRWIDEVEAGMKRAMKFGTEGFGDDGTSGIPPAYFSYDVTDYEENGDHTDIGLPLVDPKAMTVGIFPLFLEGPVRYMKTIQDDQSKMMDTYERVLNSGLRDTELKMYFLSASLTGQTYDMGRQIAFAPGWLENQSIWMHMSYKYYLQLIRGKLYEQFFSEMKGGGILPFMEPEVYGR
;
A
#
# COMPACT_ATOMS: atom_id res chain seq x y z
N GLY A 1 -11.27 -31.55 2.40
CA GLY A 1 -11.17 -30.20 3.02
C GLY A 1 -9.80 -29.65 2.73
N PRO A 2 -9.53 -28.36 3.01
CA PRO A 2 -8.19 -27.82 2.86
C PRO A 2 -7.20 -28.62 3.73
N PHE A 3 -5.99 -28.85 3.21
CA PHE A 3 -4.95 -29.60 3.93
C PHE A 3 -3.57 -29.04 3.59
N ARG A 4 -2.65 -29.14 4.54
CA ARG A 4 -1.21 -29.13 4.27
C ARG A 4 -0.71 -30.58 4.29
N PRO A 5 0.30 -30.97 3.49
CA PRO A 5 0.81 -32.33 3.47
C PRO A 5 1.10 -32.90 4.88
N GLY A 6 1.75 -32.12 5.74
CA GLY A 6 1.99 -32.51 7.14
C GLY A 6 0.73 -32.73 7.99
N GLN A 7 -0.31 -31.91 7.79
CA GLN A 7 -1.59 -32.07 8.51
C GLN A 7 -2.35 -33.31 8.03
N LEU A 8 -2.27 -33.61 6.73
CA LEU A 8 -2.87 -34.81 6.16
C LEU A 8 -2.22 -36.06 6.73
N PHE A 9 -0.89 -36.08 6.88
CA PHE A 9 -0.17 -37.19 7.53
C PHE A 9 -0.61 -37.41 8.96
N GLN A 10 -0.67 -36.35 9.77
CA GLN A 10 -1.16 -36.41 11.14
C GLN A 10 -2.59 -36.94 11.22
N LEU A 11 -3.47 -36.48 10.32
CA LEU A 11 -4.85 -36.95 10.27
C LEU A 11 -4.91 -38.45 9.93
N CYS A 12 -4.14 -38.92 8.95
CA CYS A 12 -4.06 -40.34 8.60
C CYS A 12 -3.64 -41.20 9.80
N ASP A 13 -2.61 -40.77 10.53
CA ASP A 13 -2.13 -41.46 11.73
C ASP A 13 -3.20 -41.51 12.84
N GLN A 14 -3.94 -40.41 13.03
CA GLN A 14 -5.02 -40.31 14.02
C GLN A 14 -6.21 -41.22 13.71
N ILE A 15 -6.55 -41.40 12.44
CA ILE A 15 -7.73 -42.20 12.02
C ILE A 15 -7.36 -43.62 11.58
N GLY A 16 -6.10 -44.03 11.72
CA GLY A 16 -5.63 -45.37 11.38
C GLY A 16 -5.61 -45.68 9.89
N VAL A 17 -5.41 -44.67 9.04
CA VAL A 17 -5.20 -44.88 7.60
C VAL A 17 -3.73 -45.24 7.36
N ASN A 18 -3.50 -46.47 6.89
CA ASN A 18 -2.16 -46.93 6.51
C ASN A 18 -1.65 -46.11 5.31
N ARG A 19 -0.60 -45.33 5.56
CA ARG A 19 0.17 -44.63 4.52
C ARG A 19 1.21 -45.59 3.94
N VAL A 20 1.54 -45.45 2.66
CA VAL A 20 2.77 -46.06 2.13
C VAL A 20 3.98 -45.43 2.84
N GLU A 21 5.09 -46.17 3.01
CA GLU A 21 6.28 -45.66 3.73
C GLU A 21 6.86 -44.39 3.09
N ASP A 22 6.69 -44.25 1.78
CA ASP A 22 7.11 -43.07 1.03
C ASP A 22 6.02 -41.98 1.05
N ASN A 23 6.30 -40.90 1.78
CA ASN A 23 5.43 -39.74 1.87
C ASN A 23 5.15 -39.08 0.50
N ASP A 24 6.12 -39.08 -0.43
CA ASP A 24 5.91 -38.47 -1.75
C ASP A 24 4.95 -39.32 -2.57
N ALA A 25 5.15 -40.64 -2.59
CA ALA A 25 4.25 -41.57 -3.25
C ALA A 25 2.81 -41.51 -2.70
N PHE A 26 2.65 -41.21 -1.41
CA PHE A 26 1.33 -41.01 -0.80
C PHE A 26 0.67 -39.68 -1.22
N VAL A 27 1.43 -38.58 -1.26
CA VAL A 27 0.89 -37.23 -1.49
C VAL A 27 0.60 -36.94 -2.95
N GLN A 28 1.40 -37.45 -3.88
CA GLN A 28 1.26 -37.20 -5.32
C GLN A 28 -0.16 -37.44 -5.87
N PRO A 29 -0.81 -38.61 -5.65
CA PRO A 29 -2.17 -38.82 -6.15
C PRO A 29 -3.20 -37.90 -5.49
N ILE A 30 -2.94 -37.46 -4.26
CA ILE A 30 -3.83 -36.56 -3.52
C ILE A 30 -3.70 -35.14 -4.06
N LEU A 31 -2.48 -34.67 -4.33
CA LEU A 31 -2.25 -33.38 -4.99
C LEU A 31 -2.81 -33.36 -6.41
N ALA A 32 -2.66 -34.45 -7.16
CA ALA A 32 -3.22 -34.58 -8.50
C ALA A 32 -4.76 -34.52 -8.52
N ALA A 33 -5.41 -34.95 -7.43
CA ALA A 33 -6.85 -34.86 -7.24
C ALA A 33 -7.30 -33.61 -6.46
N ALA A 34 -6.37 -32.82 -5.95
CA ALA A 34 -6.68 -31.62 -5.18
C ALA A 34 -6.95 -30.44 -6.11
N GLU A 35 -7.75 -29.50 -5.62
CA GLU A 35 -7.91 -28.20 -6.24
C GLU A 35 -7.04 -27.18 -5.51
N ASP A 36 -6.25 -26.41 -6.26
CA ASP A 36 -5.58 -25.24 -5.71
C ASP A 36 -6.59 -24.12 -5.47
N ARG A 37 -6.54 -23.52 -4.29
CA ARG A 37 -7.45 -22.47 -3.84
C ARG A 37 -6.65 -21.49 -3.00
N ALA A 38 -6.71 -20.21 -3.37
CA ALA A 38 -6.15 -19.14 -2.54
C ALA A 38 -6.83 -19.13 -1.16
N MET A 39 -6.02 -19.11 -0.10
CA MET A 39 -6.47 -19.01 1.28
C MET A 39 -5.77 -17.83 1.95
N GLY A 40 -6.56 -16.88 2.44
CA GLY A 40 -6.09 -15.79 3.29
C GLY A 40 -6.55 -15.99 4.73
N VAL A 41 -5.70 -15.66 5.69
CA VAL A 41 -6.07 -15.54 7.10
C VAL A 41 -5.56 -14.19 7.56
N TYR A 42 -6.44 -13.39 8.16
CA TYR A 42 -6.02 -12.14 8.76
C TYR A 42 -5.06 -12.40 9.92
N GLY A 43 -3.92 -11.72 9.90
CA GLY A 43 -2.92 -11.76 10.97
C GLY A 43 -3.03 -10.50 11.82
N THR A 44 -2.38 -9.42 11.37
CA THR A 44 -2.37 -8.13 12.07
C THR A 44 -2.27 -6.98 11.07
N GLY A 45 -3.28 -6.11 11.01
CA GLY A 45 -3.34 -4.98 10.10
C GLY A 45 -3.27 -5.36 8.62
N TYR A 46 -3.10 -4.35 7.76
CA TYR A 46 -2.97 -4.50 6.30
C TYR A 46 -1.80 -3.65 5.80
N TRP A 47 -0.76 -4.31 5.27
CA TRP A 47 0.40 -3.63 4.70
C TRP A 47 0.02 -2.80 3.48
N ALA A 48 0.58 -1.60 3.43
CA ALA A 48 0.18 -0.58 2.50
C ALA A 48 0.59 -0.89 1.05
N ASP A 49 1.63 -1.70 0.83
CA ASP A 49 2.26 -2.00 -0.47
C ASP A 49 1.79 -3.34 -1.11
N HIS A 50 1.07 -4.20 -0.38
CA HIS A 50 0.75 -5.56 -0.84
C HIS A 50 -0.02 -5.63 -2.18
N TRP A 51 -0.69 -4.55 -2.56
CA TRP A 51 -1.45 -4.46 -3.81
C TRP A 51 -0.58 -4.02 -5.00
N ASP A 52 0.58 -3.41 -4.76
CA ASP A 52 1.48 -2.88 -5.79
C ASP A 52 1.91 -3.98 -6.77
N TYR A 53 2.07 -5.20 -6.25
CA TYR A 53 2.53 -6.37 -7.00
C TYR A 53 1.52 -6.85 -8.07
N TYR A 54 0.27 -6.41 -8.04
CA TYR A 54 -0.72 -6.83 -9.05
C TYR A 54 -0.34 -6.36 -10.45
N VAL A 55 0.11 -5.11 -10.59
CA VAL A 55 0.52 -4.57 -11.89
C VAL A 55 1.76 -5.32 -12.40
N ASP A 56 2.74 -5.59 -11.53
CA ASP A 56 3.94 -6.35 -11.90
C ASP A 56 3.60 -7.77 -12.39
N LEU A 57 2.64 -8.46 -11.75
CA LEU A 57 2.17 -9.80 -12.17
C LEU A 57 1.44 -9.75 -13.52
N ILE A 58 0.62 -8.72 -13.73
CA ILE A 58 -0.08 -8.50 -15.00
C ILE A 58 0.94 -8.23 -16.11
N GLU A 59 1.93 -7.36 -15.88
CA GLU A 59 3.00 -7.08 -16.83
C GLU A 59 3.80 -8.33 -17.17
N ALA A 60 4.15 -9.15 -16.17
CA ALA A 60 4.85 -10.41 -16.37
C ALA A 60 4.05 -11.39 -17.24
N TYR A 61 2.73 -11.51 -17.00
CA TYR A 61 1.85 -12.32 -17.83
C TYR A 61 1.78 -11.80 -19.27
N LEU A 62 1.56 -10.50 -19.45
CA LEU A 62 1.42 -9.86 -20.75
C LEU A 62 2.71 -9.81 -21.56
N ALA A 63 3.88 -9.88 -20.91
CA ALA A 63 5.16 -10.03 -21.59
C ALA A 63 5.26 -11.37 -22.36
N ILE A 64 4.49 -12.39 -21.94
CA ILE A 64 4.43 -13.70 -22.60
C ILE A 64 3.16 -13.82 -23.47
N PHE A 65 2.02 -13.32 -22.98
CA PHE A 65 0.71 -13.44 -23.63
C PHE A 65 0.04 -12.08 -23.88
N PRO A 66 0.62 -11.23 -24.76
CA PRO A 66 0.14 -9.86 -24.96
C PRO A 66 -1.30 -9.79 -25.49
N ASP A 67 -1.70 -10.75 -26.34
CA ASP A 67 -3.05 -10.81 -26.93
C ASP A 67 -4.12 -11.24 -25.92
N GLY A 68 -3.72 -11.74 -24.74
CA GLY A 68 -4.62 -12.18 -23.68
C GLY A 68 -5.16 -11.06 -22.79
N GLU A 69 -4.73 -9.81 -22.98
CA GLU A 69 -5.05 -8.67 -22.09
C GLU A 69 -6.56 -8.42 -21.98
N GLU A 70 -7.29 -8.40 -23.09
CA GLU A 70 -8.73 -8.12 -23.06
C GLU A 70 -9.49 -9.20 -22.30
N ALA A 71 -9.24 -10.47 -22.64
CA ALA A 71 -9.91 -11.61 -22.03
C ALA A 71 -9.56 -11.74 -20.54
N LEU A 72 -8.30 -11.46 -20.17
CA LEU A 72 -7.87 -11.39 -18.78
C LEU A 72 -8.66 -10.31 -18.03
N MET A 73 -8.76 -9.11 -18.60
CA MET A 73 -9.32 -7.95 -17.91
C MET A 73 -10.85 -7.97 -17.79
N TYR A 74 -11.54 -8.47 -18.80
CA TYR A 74 -13.01 -8.37 -18.89
C TYR A 74 -13.75 -9.70 -18.74
N ASP A 75 -13.18 -10.80 -19.20
CA ASP A 75 -13.93 -12.06 -19.36
C ASP A 75 -13.72 -13.03 -18.18
N GLN A 76 -12.81 -12.69 -17.25
CA GLN A 76 -12.64 -13.40 -15.98
C GLN A 76 -13.57 -12.85 -14.89
N LYS A 77 -13.90 -13.68 -13.90
CA LYS A 77 -14.66 -13.27 -12.70
C LYS A 77 -13.90 -13.62 -11.44
N LEU A 78 -13.62 -12.61 -10.62
CA LEU A 78 -12.87 -12.74 -9.38
C LEU A 78 -13.76 -12.46 -8.17
N ARG A 79 -13.69 -13.32 -7.17
CA ARG A 79 -14.34 -13.17 -5.86
C ARG A 79 -13.57 -12.20 -4.97
N TYR A 80 -14.25 -11.54 -4.03
CA TYR A 80 -13.62 -10.68 -3.02
C TYR A 80 -13.35 -11.48 -1.75
N PHE A 81 -12.16 -11.34 -1.18
CA PHE A 81 -11.81 -12.02 0.07
C PHE A 81 -12.61 -11.43 1.23
N PHE A 82 -13.22 -12.29 2.05
CA PHE A 82 -13.90 -11.90 3.28
C PHE A 82 -12.95 -12.02 4.46
N SER A 83 -12.38 -10.89 4.87
CA SER A 83 -11.52 -10.81 6.04
C SER A 83 -12.35 -10.81 7.31
N THR A 84 -11.90 -11.53 8.33
CA THR A 84 -12.49 -11.51 9.69
C THR A 84 -12.11 -10.27 10.50
N ALA A 85 -11.37 -9.34 9.90
CA ALA A 85 -11.00 -8.08 10.53
C ALA A 85 -11.51 -6.88 9.75
N THR A 86 -11.82 -5.83 10.50
CA THR A 86 -12.36 -4.57 9.99
C THR A 86 -11.43 -3.43 10.34
N VAL A 87 -11.21 -2.52 9.40
CA VAL A 87 -10.46 -1.28 9.64
C VAL A 87 -11.38 -0.31 10.37
N ARG A 88 -10.91 0.25 11.50
CA ARG A 88 -11.65 1.25 12.27
C ARG A 88 -11.75 2.58 11.49
N PRO A 89 -12.87 3.32 11.60
CA PRO A 89 -12.93 4.72 11.18
C PRO A 89 -12.03 5.57 12.08
N ARG A 90 -11.62 6.75 11.59
CA ARG A 90 -10.73 7.69 12.31
C ARG A 90 -11.24 8.02 13.71
N SER A 91 -12.54 8.24 13.87
CA SER A 91 -13.19 8.51 15.17
C SER A 91 -13.01 7.41 16.22
N GLN A 92 -12.59 6.20 15.81
CA GLN A 92 -12.35 5.05 16.71
C GLN A 92 -10.88 4.63 16.80
N LYS A 93 -9.96 5.33 16.12
CA LYS A 93 -8.53 5.00 16.12
C LYS A 93 -7.61 6.17 16.34
N TYR A 94 -8.09 7.42 16.29
CA TYR A 94 -7.30 8.60 16.63
C TYR A 94 -7.43 8.85 18.13
N VAL A 95 -6.32 8.61 18.83
CA VAL A 95 -6.24 8.53 20.29
C VAL A 95 -5.39 9.67 20.80
N LEU A 96 -5.86 10.36 21.83
CA LEU A 96 -5.09 11.37 22.54
C LEU A 96 -4.26 10.70 23.65
N ASP A 97 -2.93 10.72 23.50
CA ASP A 97 -1.99 10.14 24.46
C ASP A 97 -0.84 11.10 24.78
N LEU A 98 -0.05 10.78 25.81
CA LEU A 98 1.18 11.51 26.13
C LEU A 98 2.28 11.22 25.11
N THR A 99 3.07 12.23 24.78
CA THR A 99 4.31 12.06 24.04
C THR A 99 5.26 11.11 24.78
N PHE A 100 6.21 10.49 24.06
CA PHE A 100 7.15 9.53 24.64
C PHE A 100 7.96 10.10 25.83
N ASP A 101 8.25 11.40 25.82
CA ASP A 101 8.95 12.09 26.92
C ASP A 101 8.03 12.49 28.09
N GLY A 102 6.72 12.30 27.95
CA GLY A 102 5.69 12.61 28.94
C GLY A 102 5.43 14.09 29.16
N GLN A 103 5.90 14.98 28.29
CA GLN A 103 5.83 16.44 28.50
C GLN A 103 4.57 17.08 27.89
N SER A 104 4.01 16.51 26.83
CA SER A 104 2.80 17.00 26.18
C SER A 104 1.89 15.85 25.76
N LYS A 105 0.72 16.18 25.19
CA LYS A 105 -0.15 15.22 24.54
C LYS A 105 -0.07 15.36 23.04
N HIS A 106 -0.28 14.26 22.33
CA HIS A 106 -0.40 14.22 20.88
C HIS A 106 -1.50 13.24 20.45
N VAL A 107 -1.92 13.34 19.19
CA VAL A 107 -2.88 12.39 18.60
C VAL A 107 -2.11 11.32 17.84
N ILE A 108 -2.37 10.06 18.15
CA ILE A 108 -1.78 8.90 17.51
C ILE A 108 -2.86 7.97 16.96
N GLN A 109 -2.57 7.27 15.88
CA GLN A 109 -3.45 6.24 15.36
C GLN A 109 -3.12 4.87 15.99
N LEU A 110 -4.03 4.36 16.82
CA LEU A 110 -3.86 3.06 17.50
C LEU A 110 -4.94 2.07 17.11
N ASP A 111 -4.60 0.77 17.17
CA ASP A 111 -5.51 -0.36 16.94
C ASP A 111 -6.39 -0.19 15.69
N SER A 112 -5.75 0.20 14.59
CA SER A 112 -6.41 0.55 13.32
C SER A 112 -7.34 -0.53 12.76
N THR A 113 -7.21 -1.76 13.24
CA THR A 113 -8.02 -2.92 12.85
C THR A 113 -8.43 -3.72 14.08
N PHE A 114 -9.63 -4.30 14.05
CA PHE A 114 -10.12 -5.20 15.07
C PHE A 114 -10.68 -6.49 14.46
N PHE A 115 -10.69 -7.57 15.24
CA PHE A 115 -11.40 -8.80 14.88
C PHE A 115 -12.90 -8.54 14.98
N ASP A 116 -13.60 -8.64 13.86
CA ASP A 116 -15.03 -8.42 13.78
C ASP A 116 -15.76 -9.72 14.12
N MET A 117 -16.34 -9.77 15.32
CA MET A 117 -17.02 -10.96 15.83
C MET A 117 -18.21 -11.36 14.96
N GLY A 118 -18.91 -10.41 14.34
CA GLY A 118 -19.98 -10.71 13.40
C GLY A 118 -19.46 -11.45 12.17
N LYS A 119 -18.30 -11.04 11.63
CA LYS A 119 -17.68 -11.74 10.49
C LYS A 119 -17.18 -13.12 10.85
N LEU A 120 -16.67 -13.29 12.08
CA LEU A 120 -16.26 -14.61 12.59
C LEU A 120 -17.44 -15.57 12.73
N GLU A 121 -18.60 -15.08 13.22
CA GLU A 121 -19.84 -15.85 13.28
C GLU A 121 -20.33 -16.24 11.88
N GLU A 122 -20.29 -15.31 10.93
CA GLU A 122 -20.65 -15.54 9.53
C GLU A 122 -19.78 -16.65 8.90
N GLN A 123 -18.47 -16.59 9.07
CA GLN A 123 -17.59 -17.69 8.64
C GLN A 123 -17.92 -19.01 9.35
N GLY A 124 -18.28 -18.94 10.63
CA GLY A 124 -18.70 -20.09 11.44
C GLY A 124 -19.88 -20.87 10.85
N ALA A 125 -20.79 -20.21 10.14
CA ALA A 125 -21.92 -20.86 9.45
C ALA A 125 -21.48 -21.88 8.39
N PHE A 126 -20.28 -21.72 7.82
CA PHE A 126 -19.70 -22.61 6.82
C PHE A 126 -18.88 -23.76 7.43
N ARG A 127 -18.88 -23.91 8.76
CA ARG A 127 -18.16 -24.99 9.44
C ARG A 127 -18.85 -26.32 9.22
N ASN A 128 -18.10 -27.29 8.69
CA ASN A 128 -18.60 -28.65 8.54
C ASN A 128 -18.72 -29.32 9.92
N LYS A 129 -19.94 -29.74 10.28
CA LYS A 129 -20.24 -30.34 11.60
C LYS A 129 -19.54 -31.67 11.87
N ARG A 130 -19.08 -32.40 10.84
CA ARG A 130 -18.44 -33.72 10.98
C ARG A 130 -16.94 -33.62 11.25
N ASN A 131 -16.24 -32.70 10.60
CA ASN A 131 -14.78 -32.58 10.70
C ASN A 131 -14.30 -31.24 11.27
N GLY A 132 -15.21 -30.30 11.55
CA GLY A 132 -14.89 -28.99 12.14
C GLY A 132 -14.19 -28.01 11.19
N LEU A 133 -13.92 -28.37 9.93
CA LEU A 133 -13.23 -27.51 8.97
C LEU A 133 -14.20 -26.47 8.39
N LEU A 134 -13.69 -25.24 8.22
CA LEU A 134 -14.40 -24.20 7.48
C LEU A 134 -14.40 -24.54 5.99
N GLY A 135 -15.57 -24.44 5.36
CA GLY A 135 -15.69 -24.49 3.91
C GLY A 135 -14.95 -23.31 3.26
N ILE A 136 -14.40 -23.51 2.06
CA ILE A 136 -13.70 -22.45 1.30
C ILE A 136 -14.59 -21.23 1.04
N GLU A 137 -15.89 -21.47 0.98
CA GLU A 137 -16.95 -20.47 0.83
C GLU A 137 -17.03 -19.46 1.99
N ALA A 138 -16.46 -19.78 3.17
CA ALA A 138 -16.34 -18.87 4.30
C ALA A 138 -15.41 -17.68 4.01
N SER A 139 -14.44 -17.85 3.11
CA SER A 139 -13.39 -16.85 2.84
C SER A 139 -13.78 -15.85 1.76
N TRP A 140 -15.00 -15.88 1.25
CA TRP A 140 -15.44 -15.03 0.13
C TRP A 140 -16.61 -14.14 0.54
N GLN A 141 -16.48 -12.87 0.18
CA GLN A 141 -17.50 -11.85 0.43
C GLN A 141 -18.73 -12.14 -0.42
N ARG A 142 -19.89 -11.88 0.18
CA ARG A 142 -21.18 -12.23 -0.41
C ARG A 142 -22.05 -11.01 -0.62
N ASP A 143 -23.11 -11.19 -1.38
CA ASP A 143 -24.18 -10.23 -1.44
C ASP A 143 -25.32 -10.54 -0.44
N ASN A 144 -26.32 -9.68 -0.39
CA ASN A 144 -27.52 -9.85 0.44
C ASN A 144 -28.37 -11.09 0.08
N ASN A 145 -28.15 -11.72 -1.08
CA ASN A 145 -28.77 -12.98 -1.45
C ASN A 145 -27.93 -14.20 -1.04
N ASN A 146 -26.82 -13.97 -0.33
CA ASN A 146 -25.85 -14.96 0.11
C ASN A 146 -25.04 -15.60 -1.04
N ASP A 147 -25.01 -14.97 -2.22
CA ASP A 147 -24.18 -15.40 -3.34
C ASP A 147 -22.78 -14.77 -3.28
N PRO A 148 -21.70 -15.48 -3.67
CA PRO A 148 -20.37 -14.87 -3.75
C PRO A 148 -20.36 -13.69 -4.72
N PHE A 149 -20.03 -12.51 -4.22
CA PHE A 149 -19.96 -11.33 -5.08
C PHE A 149 -18.69 -11.37 -5.93
N MET A 150 -18.83 -11.11 -7.23
CA MET A 150 -17.76 -11.26 -8.21
C MET A 150 -17.70 -10.05 -9.14
N SER A 151 -16.49 -9.69 -9.56
CA SER A 151 -16.27 -8.65 -10.56
C SER A 151 -15.17 -9.05 -11.53
N SER A 152 -15.13 -8.42 -12.69
CA SER A 152 -14.02 -8.58 -13.63
C SER A 152 -12.72 -8.01 -13.04
N PRO A 153 -11.54 -8.48 -13.48
CA PRO A 153 -10.28 -7.91 -13.03
C PRO A 153 -10.19 -6.40 -13.25
N ILE A 154 -10.66 -5.87 -14.39
CA ILE A 154 -10.64 -4.42 -14.63
C ILE A 154 -11.50 -3.64 -13.63
N ALA A 155 -12.67 -4.17 -13.26
CA ALA A 155 -13.53 -3.56 -12.25
C ALA A 155 -12.86 -3.57 -10.86
N LYS A 156 -12.13 -4.64 -10.53
CA LYS A 156 -11.36 -4.72 -9.28
C LYS A 156 -10.17 -3.77 -9.24
N LEU A 157 -9.45 -3.61 -10.35
CA LEU A 157 -8.34 -2.67 -10.44
C LEU A 157 -8.83 -1.21 -10.38
N PHE A 158 -10.00 -0.91 -10.98
CA PHE A 158 -10.64 0.39 -10.84
C PHE A 158 -11.17 0.65 -9.42
N LEU A 159 -11.72 -0.38 -8.75
CA LEU A 159 -12.07 -0.32 -7.33
C LEU A 159 -10.84 -0.03 -6.47
N LEU A 160 -9.75 -0.77 -6.69
CA LEU A 160 -8.49 -0.56 -5.97
C LEU A 160 -7.95 0.85 -6.18
N SER A 161 -7.98 1.35 -7.43
CA SER A 161 -7.60 2.73 -7.76
C SER A 161 -8.45 3.75 -7.00
N SER A 162 -9.78 3.56 -6.98
CA SER A 162 -10.73 4.44 -6.27
C SER A 162 -10.45 4.47 -4.76
N VAL A 163 -10.27 3.30 -4.14
CA VAL A 163 -10.00 3.20 -2.70
C VAL A 163 -8.66 3.85 -2.38
N LYS A 164 -7.60 3.56 -3.13
CA LYS A 164 -6.26 4.10 -2.89
C LYS A 164 -6.18 5.60 -3.15
N PHE A 165 -6.87 6.10 -4.18
CA PHE A 165 -7.01 7.54 -4.40
C PHE A 165 -7.68 8.24 -3.22
N ALA A 166 -8.72 7.62 -2.66
CA ALA A 166 -9.40 8.11 -1.46
C ALA A 166 -8.60 7.89 -0.17
N MET A 167 -7.44 7.23 -0.22
CA MET A 167 -6.51 7.00 0.91
C MET A 167 -5.33 7.96 0.91
N ARG A 168 -5.32 9.00 0.08
CA ARG A 168 -4.23 9.98 0.12
C ARG A 168 -4.32 10.85 1.37
N ASP A 169 -3.16 11.27 1.86
CA ASP A 169 -3.04 12.11 3.05
C ASP A 169 -3.65 13.51 2.87
N ALA A 170 -3.63 14.32 3.94
CA ALA A 170 -4.26 15.63 3.97
C ALA A 170 -3.58 16.66 3.05
N TRP A 171 -2.34 16.40 2.62
CA TRP A 171 -1.69 17.15 1.55
C TRP A 171 -1.85 16.45 0.19
N GLY A 172 -2.64 15.39 0.05
CA GLY A 172 -2.83 14.64 -1.19
C GLY A 172 -1.55 14.02 -1.77
N MET A 173 -0.51 13.80 -0.95
CA MET A 173 0.81 13.33 -1.37
C MET A 173 0.92 11.81 -1.32
N GLY A 174 1.13 11.25 -0.11
CA GLY A 174 1.31 9.83 0.15
C GLY A 174 0.00 9.10 0.40
N ILE A 175 0.04 7.77 0.33
CA ILE A 175 -1.06 6.89 0.75
C ILE A 175 -0.98 6.65 2.26
N GLU A 176 -2.07 6.91 2.98
CA GLU A 176 -2.18 6.75 4.43
C GLU A 176 -2.02 5.28 4.86
N TYR A 177 -1.25 5.07 5.93
CA TYR A 177 -1.06 3.78 6.58
C TYR A 177 -2.17 3.47 7.59
N GLU A 178 -3.41 3.72 7.18
CA GLU A 178 -4.59 3.63 8.05
C GLU A 178 -4.99 2.19 8.43
N GLY A 179 -4.37 1.20 7.80
CA GLY A 179 -4.55 -0.24 8.05
C GLY A 179 -3.65 -0.79 9.16
N GLY A 180 -2.89 0.08 9.84
CA GLY A 180 -2.06 -0.29 11.00
C GLY A 180 -0.72 -0.96 10.66
N ARG A 181 -0.33 -0.96 9.39
CA ARG A 181 0.96 -1.48 8.91
C ARG A 181 1.55 -0.56 7.84
N PRO A 182 2.89 -0.42 7.79
CA PRO A 182 3.57 0.39 6.79
C PRO A 182 3.53 -0.31 5.41
N GLY A 183 4.24 0.26 4.43
CA GLY A 183 4.53 -0.40 3.16
C GLY A 183 5.64 -1.44 3.26
N TRP A 184 6.46 -1.53 2.22
CA TRP A 184 7.53 -2.54 2.08
C TRP A 184 8.54 -2.51 3.25
N LEU A 185 8.85 -1.32 3.77
CA LEU A 185 9.80 -1.14 4.87
C LEU A 185 9.14 -1.40 6.23
N ASP A 186 9.04 -2.67 6.61
CA ASP A 186 8.35 -3.10 7.84
C ASP A 186 8.97 -2.54 9.13
N SER A 187 10.24 -2.13 9.11
CA SER A 187 10.90 -1.50 10.27
C SER A 187 10.37 -0.10 10.58
N MET A 188 9.67 0.56 9.65
CA MET A 188 8.93 1.81 9.85
C MET A 188 7.53 1.55 10.42
N ASN A 189 7.41 0.54 11.28
CA ASN A 189 6.14 0.10 11.86
C ASN A 189 5.50 1.07 12.87
N GLY A 190 6.15 2.19 13.18
CA GLY A 190 5.59 3.27 13.97
C GLY A 190 4.92 4.37 13.13
N LEU A 191 5.25 4.50 11.83
CA LEU A 191 4.59 5.45 10.92
C LEU A 191 3.06 5.34 10.90
N PRO A 192 2.44 4.14 10.93
CA PRO A 192 0.99 4.04 11.03
C PRO A 192 0.43 4.79 12.24
N GLY A 193 1.16 4.81 13.37
CA GLY A 193 0.78 5.53 14.59
C GLY A 193 0.92 7.04 14.48
N MET A 194 1.87 7.52 13.68
CA MET A 194 2.13 8.94 13.42
C MET A 194 1.20 9.54 12.35
N VAL A 195 0.05 8.90 12.07
CA VAL A 195 -0.83 9.22 10.95
C VAL A 195 -0.03 9.29 9.63
N GLY A 196 0.87 8.33 9.47
CA GLY A 196 1.88 8.34 8.40
C GLY A 196 1.33 7.99 7.03
N SER A 197 2.03 8.45 6.00
CA SER A 197 1.74 8.16 4.60
C SER A 197 3.00 7.87 3.79
N GLY A 198 2.82 7.16 2.68
CA GLY A 198 3.92 6.73 1.81
C GLY A 198 3.78 7.19 0.36
N MET A 199 4.84 7.81 -0.15
CA MET A 199 5.00 8.10 -1.57
C MET A 199 5.26 6.85 -2.43
N PRO A 200 5.97 5.79 -1.97
CA PRO A 200 6.11 4.53 -2.71
C PRO A 200 4.78 4.02 -3.27
N GLU A 201 3.76 3.95 -2.42
CA GLU A 201 2.41 3.51 -2.79
C GLU A 201 1.70 4.51 -3.72
N THR A 202 1.93 5.82 -3.58
CA THR A 202 1.40 6.84 -4.51
C THR A 202 1.94 6.66 -5.92
N HIS A 203 3.24 6.37 -6.07
CA HIS A 203 3.85 6.12 -7.38
C HIS A 203 3.26 4.86 -8.05
N GLU A 204 3.00 3.81 -7.27
CA GLU A 204 2.34 2.61 -7.78
C GLU A 204 0.85 2.87 -8.10
N LEU A 205 0.19 3.79 -7.38
CA LEU A 205 -1.19 4.19 -7.68
C LEU A 205 -1.26 4.92 -9.01
N TYR A 206 -0.31 5.81 -9.27
CA TYR A 206 -0.17 6.49 -10.55
C TYR A 206 -0.07 5.49 -11.71
N LEU A 207 0.80 4.47 -11.56
CA LEU A 207 0.98 3.42 -12.58
C LEU A 207 -0.26 2.55 -12.75
N LEU A 208 -0.91 2.16 -11.64
CA LEU A 208 -2.17 1.41 -11.67
C LEU A 208 -3.27 2.18 -12.43
N MET A 209 -3.46 3.47 -12.12
CA MET A 209 -4.46 4.29 -12.79
C MET A 209 -4.17 4.43 -14.29
N LYS A 210 -2.90 4.63 -14.67
CA LYS A 210 -2.50 4.66 -16.08
C LYS A 210 -2.73 3.33 -16.78
N TYR A 211 -2.48 2.21 -16.11
CA TYR A 211 -2.78 0.89 -16.65
C TYR A 211 -4.29 0.69 -16.88
N VAL A 212 -5.12 0.98 -15.87
CA VAL A 212 -6.59 0.86 -15.99
C VAL A 212 -7.09 1.77 -17.12
N LYS A 213 -6.63 3.02 -17.18
CA LYS A 213 -6.98 3.96 -18.25
C LYS A 213 -6.61 3.41 -19.62
N LYS A 214 -5.37 2.92 -19.79
CA LYS A 214 -4.90 2.30 -21.03
C LYS A 214 -5.84 1.18 -21.49
N VAL A 215 -6.24 0.30 -20.58
CA VAL A 215 -7.13 -0.84 -20.89
C VAL A 215 -8.51 -0.34 -21.35
N VAL A 216 -9.14 0.57 -20.59
CA VAL A 216 -10.49 1.06 -20.96
C VAL A 216 -10.47 1.85 -22.26
N ASP A 217 -9.44 2.67 -22.52
CA ASP A 217 -9.30 3.45 -23.75
C ASP A 217 -9.04 2.56 -24.98
N LYS A 218 -8.27 1.48 -24.79
CA LYS A 218 -7.92 0.54 -25.86
C LYS A 218 -9.10 -0.32 -26.31
N TYR A 219 -9.87 -0.84 -25.35
CA TYR A 219 -10.90 -1.83 -25.62
C TYR A 219 -12.32 -1.27 -25.67
N ASP A 220 -12.55 -0.07 -25.12
CA ASP A 220 -13.85 0.63 -25.13
C ASP A 220 -15.01 -0.24 -24.61
N ARG A 221 -14.72 -1.07 -23.60
CA ARG A 221 -15.70 -1.94 -22.94
C ARG A 221 -16.09 -1.40 -21.57
N ASP A 222 -17.39 -1.50 -21.28
CA ASP A 222 -17.97 -1.07 -20.02
C ASP A 222 -17.34 -1.75 -18.80
N VAL A 223 -17.27 -1.01 -17.70
CA VAL A 223 -16.81 -1.48 -16.40
C VAL A 223 -17.99 -1.53 -15.45
N VAL A 224 -18.29 -2.72 -14.93
CA VAL A 224 -19.39 -2.95 -13.98
C VAL A 224 -18.85 -2.98 -12.56
N ILE A 225 -19.30 -2.06 -11.72
CA ILE A 225 -18.83 -1.87 -10.34
C ILE A 225 -19.95 -2.09 -9.31
N PRO A 226 -19.63 -2.40 -8.05
CA PRO A 226 -20.62 -2.38 -6.96
C PRO A 226 -21.25 -1.00 -6.81
N SER A 227 -22.54 -0.92 -6.47
CA SER A 227 -23.23 0.36 -6.26
C SER A 227 -22.63 1.17 -5.10
N GLU A 228 -22.13 0.51 -4.07
CA GLU A 228 -21.49 1.17 -2.92
C GLU A 228 -20.21 1.91 -3.36
N LEU A 229 -19.46 1.35 -4.31
CA LEU A 229 -18.30 2.01 -4.90
C LEU A 229 -18.74 3.23 -5.72
N HIS A 230 -19.84 3.13 -6.47
CA HIS A 230 -20.40 4.27 -7.21
C HIS A 230 -20.70 5.45 -6.27
N ASP A 231 -21.34 5.19 -5.13
CA ASP A 231 -21.70 6.21 -4.16
C ASP A 231 -20.45 6.86 -3.53
N MET A 232 -19.42 6.08 -3.23
CA MET A 232 -18.12 6.61 -2.80
C MET A 232 -17.51 7.53 -3.85
N ILE A 233 -17.47 7.08 -5.12
CA ILE A 233 -16.91 7.85 -6.24
C ILE A 233 -17.67 9.17 -6.43
N LEU A 234 -19.00 9.18 -6.32
CA LEU A 234 -19.77 10.42 -6.41
C LEU A 234 -19.37 11.45 -5.35
N LYS A 235 -19.17 11.01 -4.10
CA LYS A 235 -18.70 11.88 -3.01
C LYS A 235 -17.30 12.40 -3.26
N VAL A 236 -16.40 11.54 -3.74
CA VAL A 236 -15.01 11.93 -4.08
C VAL A 236 -14.98 12.95 -5.22
N GLU A 237 -15.76 12.74 -6.29
CA GLU A 237 -15.85 13.67 -7.41
C GLU A 237 -16.47 15.01 -6.99
N SER A 238 -17.50 15.00 -6.14
CA SER A 238 -18.09 16.24 -5.57
C SER A 238 -17.07 17.01 -4.74
N ALA A 239 -16.32 16.32 -3.86
CA ALA A 239 -15.28 16.95 -3.05
C ALA A 239 -14.17 17.57 -3.92
N LEU A 240 -13.80 16.91 -5.03
CA LEU A 240 -12.87 17.47 -6.01
C LEU A 240 -13.44 18.70 -6.73
N ASP A 241 -14.72 18.67 -7.11
CA ASP A 241 -15.38 19.82 -7.74
C ASP A 241 -15.42 21.03 -6.80
N GLU A 242 -15.71 20.80 -5.51
CA GLU A 242 -15.69 21.82 -4.47
C GLU A 242 -14.28 22.41 -4.28
N LEU A 243 -13.26 21.55 -4.13
CA LEU A 243 -11.86 21.99 -4.00
C LEU A 243 -11.42 22.86 -5.19
N LYS A 244 -11.79 22.46 -6.41
CA LYS A 244 -11.49 23.22 -7.64
C LYS A 244 -12.26 24.54 -7.70
N ALA A 245 -13.52 24.55 -7.28
CA ALA A 245 -14.34 25.76 -7.24
C ALA A 245 -13.82 26.80 -6.24
N PHE A 246 -13.23 26.37 -5.12
CA PHE A 246 -12.51 27.27 -4.19
C PHE A 246 -11.27 27.92 -4.84
N GLY A 247 -10.73 27.33 -5.89
CA GLY A 247 -9.60 27.87 -6.64
C GLY A 247 -8.30 27.89 -5.84
N TYR A 248 -8.12 26.97 -4.89
CA TYR A 248 -6.90 26.88 -4.08
C TYR A 248 -5.66 26.91 -4.98
N GLN A 249 -4.80 27.90 -4.77
CA GLN A 249 -3.52 28.04 -5.45
C GLN A 249 -2.41 27.78 -4.44
N GLU A 250 -1.51 26.86 -4.79
CA GLU A 250 -0.36 26.57 -3.94
C GLU A 250 0.55 27.81 -3.83
N PRO A 251 0.95 28.20 -2.61
CA PRO A 251 1.97 29.21 -2.45
C PRO A 251 3.32 28.72 -3.01
N LYS A 252 4.20 29.66 -3.35
CA LYS A 252 5.55 29.34 -3.86
C LYS A 252 6.38 28.55 -2.84
N SER A 253 6.23 28.88 -1.56
CA SER A 253 6.80 28.14 -0.43
C SER A 253 5.64 27.46 0.29
N LEU A 254 5.74 26.14 0.48
CA LEU A 254 4.68 25.38 1.14
C LEU A 254 4.83 25.53 2.67
N PRO A 255 3.76 25.89 3.39
CA PRO A 255 3.74 25.79 4.86
C PRO A 255 3.73 24.32 5.28
N ARG A 256 4.09 24.02 6.54
CA ARG A 256 3.90 22.65 7.08
C ARG A 256 2.44 22.40 7.43
N GLU A 257 1.74 23.45 7.85
CA GLU A 257 0.31 23.45 8.16
C GLU A 257 -0.50 23.06 6.92
N VAL A 258 -1.37 22.06 7.07
CA VAL A 258 -2.32 21.68 6.03
C VAL A 258 -3.31 22.83 5.82
N PRO A 259 -3.46 23.37 4.60
CA PRO A 259 -4.44 24.39 4.28
C PRO A 259 -5.86 23.88 4.58
N ALA A 260 -6.70 24.73 5.16
CA ALA A 260 -8.07 24.38 5.53
C ALA A 260 -8.88 23.75 4.38
N GLN A 261 -8.69 24.22 3.14
CA GLN A 261 -9.37 23.67 1.96
C GLN A 261 -8.94 22.24 1.64
N LEU A 262 -7.64 21.94 1.77
CA LEU A 262 -7.12 20.58 1.58
C LEU A 262 -7.56 19.67 2.73
N PHE A 263 -7.59 20.19 3.95
CA PHE A 263 -8.12 19.47 5.11
C PHE A 263 -9.60 19.09 4.92
N THR A 264 -10.45 20.05 4.52
CA THR A 264 -11.88 19.78 4.26
C THR A 264 -12.08 18.76 3.14
N TYR A 265 -11.30 18.85 2.06
CA TYR A 265 -11.31 17.87 0.98
C TYR A 265 -10.95 16.47 1.49
N TRP A 266 -9.81 16.37 2.20
CA TRP A 266 -9.34 15.12 2.79
C TRP A 266 -10.37 14.50 3.73
N ASP A 267 -10.95 15.30 4.63
CA ASP A 267 -11.93 14.82 5.60
C ASP A 267 -13.21 14.28 4.93
N THR A 268 -13.67 14.96 3.89
CA THR A 268 -14.83 14.53 3.07
C THR A 268 -14.55 13.20 2.36
N VAL A 269 -13.38 13.08 1.74
CA VAL A 269 -12.96 11.88 1.00
C VAL A 269 -12.71 10.69 1.95
N ALA A 270 -12.06 10.91 3.08
CA ALA A 270 -11.85 9.90 4.11
C ALA A 270 -13.18 9.42 4.69
N THR A 271 -14.13 10.33 4.95
CA THR A 271 -15.49 9.97 5.39
C THR A 271 -16.24 9.13 4.36
N ALA A 272 -16.12 9.46 3.06
CA ALA A 272 -16.73 8.68 1.99
C ALA A 272 -16.17 7.24 1.93
N ARG A 273 -14.85 7.10 2.12
CA ARG A 273 -14.14 5.81 2.19
C ARG A 273 -14.57 4.99 3.41
N GLU A 274 -14.70 5.62 4.57
CA GLU A 274 -15.19 4.99 5.80
C GLU A 274 -16.63 4.51 5.65
N GLN A 275 -17.50 5.33 5.04
CA GLN A 275 -18.87 4.94 4.75
C GLN A 275 -18.93 3.75 3.79
N TYR A 276 -18.13 3.75 2.72
CA TYR A 276 -18.04 2.60 1.81
C TYR A 276 -17.67 1.30 2.53
N ARG A 277 -16.72 1.37 3.48
CA ARG A 277 -16.36 0.20 4.31
C ARG A 277 -17.48 -0.23 5.25
N ALA A 278 -18.22 0.72 5.82
CA ALA A 278 -19.37 0.41 6.67
C ALA A 278 -20.49 -0.28 5.85
N ASP A 279 -20.81 0.27 4.68
CA ASP A 279 -21.85 -0.24 3.78
C ASP A 279 -21.53 -1.64 3.26
N THR A 280 -20.24 -1.93 3.07
CA THR A 280 -19.76 -3.23 2.57
C THR A 280 -19.20 -4.14 3.68
N ASN A 281 -19.42 -3.81 4.96
CA ASN A 281 -18.74 -4.49 6.06
C ASN A 281 -19.02 -6.00 6.05
N MET A 282 -20.29 -6.39 5.99
CA MET A 282 -20.71 -7.79 5.98
C MET A 282 -21.03 -8.32 4.58
N TYR A 283 -21.78 -7.55 3.80
CA TYR A 283 -22.28 -7.95 2.49
C TYR A 283 -22.17 -6.79 1.50
N PHE A 284 -22.05 -7.11 0.22
CA PHE A 284 -22.47 -6.19 -0.84
C PHE A 284 -23.99 -6.22 -0.98
N SER A 285 -24.59 -5.15 -1.50
CA SER A 285 -26.02 -5.13 -1.81
C SER A 285 -26.43 -6.14 -2.89
N GLY A 286 -25.47 -6.57 -3.72
CA GLY A 286 -25.71 -7.37 -4.93
C GLY A 286 -26.10 -6.51 -6.15
N THR A 287 -26.31 -5.21 -5.96
CA THR A 287 -26.58 -4.28 -7.05
C THR A 287 -25.28 -3.75 -7.66
N THR A 288 -25.33 -3.40 -8.94
CA THR A 288 -24.16 -2.90 -9.68
C THR A 288 -24.51 -1.67 -10.50
N GLN A 289 -23.48 -0.89 -10.81
CA GLN A 289 -23.53 0.24 -11.72
C GLN A 289 -22.60 -0.01 -12.90
N THR A 290 -23.09 0.30 -14.10
CA THR A 290 -22.31 0.18 -15.33
C THR A 290 -21.75 1.53 -15.72
N TYR A 291 -20.43 1.62 -15.81
CA TYR A 291 -19.74 2.80 -16.32
C TYR A 291 -19.23 2.51 -17.72
N THR A 292 -19.46 3.44 -18.65
CA THR A 292 -18.82 3.38 -19.96
C THR A 292 -17.31 3.55 -19.83
N ALA A 293 -16.55 2.99 -20.76
CA ALA A 293 -15.10 3.18 -20.81
C ALA A 293 -14.71 4.66 -20.78
N LYS A 294 -15.42 5.50 -21.55
CA LYS A 294 -15.25 6.97 -21.54
C LYS A 294 -15.46 7.59 -20.15
N LYS A 295 -16.46 7.14 -19.39
CA LYS A 295 -16.69 7.65 -18.03
C LYS A 295 -15.53 7.31 -17.10
N VAL A 296 -15.07 6.05 -17.12
CA VAL A 296 -13.91 5.62 -16.32
C VAL A 296 -12.66 6.40 -16.71
N SER A 297 -12.42 6.54 -18.02
CA SER A 297 -11.29 7.27 -18.58
C SER A 297 -11.23 8.72 -18.11
N ASN A 298 -12.36 9.44 -18.14
CA ASN A 298 -12.46 10.82 -17.66
C ASN A 298 -12.22 10.95 -16.15
N ILE A 299 -12.74 10.01 -15.35
CA ILE A 299 -12.50 10.00 -13.90
C ILE A 299 -11.01 9.78 -13.63
N LEU A 300 -10.38 8.82 -14.32
CA LEU A 300 -8.96 8.54 -14.17
C LEU A 300 -8.08 9.70 -14.61
N ASP A 301 -8.43 10.43 -15.69
CA ASP A 301 -7.69 11.64 -16.07
C ASP A 301 -7.66 12.66 -14.94
N ARG A 302 -8.83 12.94 -14.34
CA ARG A 302 -8.92 13.84 -13.20
C ARG A 302 -8.07 13.37 -12.02
N TRP A 303 -8.14 12.09 -11.67
CA TRP A 303 -7.41 11.55 -10.52
C TRP A 303 -5.90 11.47 -10.75
N ILE A 304 -5.49 11.14 -11.98
CA ILE A 304 -4.08 11.16 -12.40
C ILE A 304 -3.53 12.58 -12.24
N ASP A 305 -4.23 13.61 -12.70
CA ASP A 305 -3.81 15.01 -12.54
C ASP A 305 -3.62 15.39 -11.06
N GLU A 306 -4.55 14.97 -10.18
CA GLU A 306 -4.46 15.24 -8.75
C GLU A 306 -3.33 14.47 -8.06
N VAL A 307 -3.04 13.24 -8.51
CA VAL A 307 -1.90 12.45 -8.00
C VAL A 307 -0.58 13.07 -8.48
N GLU A 308 -0.48 13.51 -9.72
CA GLU A 308 0.70 14.22 -10.22
C GLU A 308 0.92 15.54 -9.48
N ALA A 309 -0.15 16.26 -9.13
CA ALA A 309 -0.06 17.44 -8.28
C ALA A 309 0.49 17.10 -6.89
N GLY A 310 0.00 16.01 -6.27
CA GLY A 310 0.53 15.47 -5.01
C GLY A 310 2.00 15.07 -5.09
N MET A 311 2.42 14.40 -6.17
CA MET A 311 3.82 14.04 -6.40
C MET A 311 4.71 15.29 -6.53
N LYS A 312 4.27 16.31 -7.28
CA LYS A 312 5.00 17.59 -7.39
C LYS A 312 5.11 18.30 -6.04
N ARG A 313 4.07 18.21 -5.21
CA ARG A 313 4.06 18.76 -3.85
C ARG A 313 5.03 18.02 -2.93
N ALA A 314 5.06 16.69 -2.98
CA ALA A 314 6.02 15.89 -2.24
C ALA A 314 7.48 16.25 -2.62
N MET A 315 7.76 16.44 -3.92
CA MET A 315 9.06 16.91 -4.38
C MET A 315 9.43 18.32 -3.86
N LYS A 316 8.44 19.21 -3.66
CA LYS A 316 8.68 20.55 -3.10
C LYS A 316 8.98 20.51 -1.60
N PHE A 317 8.32 19.62 -0.85
CA PHE A 317 8.66 19.40 0.56
C PHE A 317 10.04 18.74 0.70
N GLY A 318 10.37 17.80 -0.19
CA GLY A 318 11.64 17.11 -0.17
C GLY A 318 11.83 16.25 1.08
N THR A 319 13.08 16.13 1.52
CA THR A 319 13.52 15.33 2.66
C THR A 319 14.32 16.19 3.63
N GLU A 320 14.21 15.92 4.93
CA GLU A 320 14.94 16.63 5.97
C GLU A 320 15.55 15.63 6.94
N GLY A 321 16.84 15.75 7.24
CA GLY A 321 17.52 14.80 8.10
C GLY A 321 18.96 15.18 8.41
N PHE A 322 19.70 14.27 9.01
CA PHE A 322 21.11 14.51 9.31
C PHE A 322 21.92 14.69 8.01
N GLY A 323 22.39 15.90 7.77
CA GLY A 323 23.15 16.26 6.57
C GLY A 323 22.29 16.48 5.32
N ASP A 324 20.97 16.63 5.46
CA ASP A 324 20.04 16.94 4.38
C ASP A 324 19.10 18.08 4.82
N ASP A 325 19.16 19.20 4.11
CA ASP A 325 18.49 20.46 4.44
C ASP A 325 17.24 20.74 3.59
N GLY A 326 16.70 19.71 2.92
CA GLY A 326 15.56 19.88 2.02
C GLY A 326 15.93 20.17 0.58
N THR A 327 17.22 20.36 0.26
CA THR A 327 17.65 20.78 -1.09
C THR A 327 18.17 19.65 -1.98
N SER A 328 18.16 18.40 -1.49
CA SER A 328 18.63 17.22 -2.25
C SER A 328 17.91 17.07 -3.61
N GLY A 329 16.62 17.45 -3.67
CA GLY A 329 15.77 17.24 -4.83
C GLY A 329 15.52 15.75 -5.11
N ILE A 330 15.72 14.88 -4.12
CA ILE A 330 15.42 13.45 -4.21
C ILE A 330 13.98 13.22 -3.74
N PRO A 331 13.21 12.36 -4.42
CA PRO A 331 11.84 12.05 -4.01
C PRO A 331 11.77 11.50 -2.57
N PRO A 332 10.97 12.10 -1.69
CA PRO A 332 10.75 11.58 -0.34
C PRO A 332 9.99 10.25 -0.38
N ALA A 333 10.19 9.43 0.64
CA ALA A 333 9.47 8.16 0.79
C ALA A 333 8.27 8.28 1.73
N TYR A 334 8.41 8.98 2.86
CA TYR A 334 7.42 8.96 3.92
C TYR A 334 7.11 10.36 4.44
N PHE A 335 5.89 10.54 4.94
CA PHE A 335 5.43 11.71 5.69
C PHE A 335 4.66 11.26 6.93
N SER A 336 4.50 12.17 7.89
CA SER A 336 3.64 12.00 9.08
C SER A 336 2.77 13.22 9.26
N TYR A 337 1.71 13.10 10.06
CA TYR A 337 0.78 14.19 10.31
C TYR A 337 0.52 14.34 11.79
N ASP A 338 0.98 15.45 12.35
CA ASP A 338 0.65 15.84 13.72
C ASP A 338 -0.70 16.54 13.71
N VAL A 339 -1.67 16.02 14.46
CA VAL A 339 -2.97 16.66 14.63
C VAL A 339 -2.83 17.81 15.62
N THR A 340 -2.80 19.04 15.11
CA THR A 340 -2.51 20.25 15.90
C THR A 340 -3.76 20.84 16.56
N ASP A 341 -4.95 20.52 16.05
CA ASP A 341 -6.23 20.91 16.63
C ASP A 341 -7.20 19.74 16.50
N TYR A 342 -7.96 19.47 17.57
CA TYR A 342 -8.84 18.32 17.68
C TYR A 342 -9.95 18.55 18.70
N GLU A 343 -11.03 17.80 18.58
CA GLU A 343 -12.11 17.74 19.57
C GLU A 343 -12.22 16.33 20.14
N GLU A 344 -12.29 16.18 21.46
CA GLU A 344 -12.65 14.90 22.08
C GLU A 344 -14.08 14.54 21.68
N ASN A 345 -14.28 13.34 21.12
CA ASN A 345 -15.59 12.90 20.64
C ASN A 345 -16.43 12.20 21.72
N GLY A 346 -15.90 12.10 22.95
CA GLY A 346 -16.56 11.51 24.12
C GLY A 346 -16.37 10.00 24.27
N ASP A 347 -15.88 9.32 23.22
CA ASP A 347 -15.57 7.91 23.25
C ASP A 347 -14.14 7.64 23.73
N HIS A 348 -13.88 6.40 24.12
CA HIS A 348 -12.58 5.95 24.62
C HIS A 348 -12.21 4.60 24.01
N THR A 349 -10.91 4.32 23.94
CA THR A 349 -10.41 2.98 23.63
C THR A 349 -10.73 1.98 24.74
N ASP A 350 -10.54 0.68 24.48
CA ASP A 350 -10.75 -0.39 25.47
C ASP A 350 -9.88 -0.24 26.74
N ILE A 351 -8.76 0.50 26.63
CA ILE A 351 -7.86 0.81 27.75
C ILE A 351 -8.10 2.19 28.38
N GLY A 352 -9.16 2.89 27.96
CA GLY A 352 -9.60 4.17 28.54
C GLY A 352 -8.87 5.41 28.04
N LEU A 353 -8.16 5.34 26.91
CA LEU A 353 -7.58 6.53 26.28
C LEU A 353 -8.66 7.31 25.48
N PRO A 354 -8.73 8.65 25.58
CA PRO A 354 -9.72 9.45 24.86
C PRO A 354 -9.56 9.36 23.34
N LEU A 355 -10.70 9.31 22.64
CA LEU A 355 -10.76 9.40 21.18
C LEU A 355 -11.07 10.82 20.74
N VAL A 356 -10.51 11.21 19.59
CA VAL A 356 -10.61 12.58 19.08
C VAL A 356 -10.93 12.63 17.59
N ASP A 357 -11.59 13.70 17.19
CA ASP A 357 -11.82 14.07 15.80
C ASP A 357 -10.85 15.21 15.41
N PRO A 358 -10.04 15.04 14.35
CA PRO A 358 -9.05 16.04 13.95
C PRO A 358 -9.73 17.28 13.34
N LYS A 359 -9.14 18.46 13.55
CA LYS A 359 -9.58 19.74 12.97
C LYS A 359 -8.50 20.46 12.18
N ALA A 360 -7.22 20.21 12.49
CA ALA A 360 -6.08 20.72 11.75
C ALA A 360 -4.87 19.78 11.89
N MET A 361 -3.96 19.82 10.91
CA MET A 361 -2.76 19.00 10.90
C MET A 361 -1.55 19.75 10.37
N THR A 362 -0.35 19.31 10.75
CA THR A 362 0.93 19.73 10.17
C THR A 362 1.71 18.53 9.67
N VAL A 363 2.40 18.67 8.54
CA VAL A 363 3.19 17.58 7.94
C VAL A 363 4.59 17.49 8.55
N GLY A 364 4.96 16.28 8.97
CA GLY A 364 6.31 15.87 9.31
C GLY A 364 7.05 15.32 8.10
N ILE A 365 8.34 15.66 7.99
CA ILE A 365 9.22 15.27 6.88
C ILE A 365 10.29 14.33 7.41
N PHE A 366 10.64 13.32 6.61
CA PHE A 366 11.62 12.30 6.98
C PHE A 366 12.93 12.45 6.19
N PRO A 367 14.02 11.82 6.67
CA PRO A 367 15.26 11.72 5.92
C PRO A 367 15.10 10.95 4.60
N LEU A 368 16.17 10.91 3.81
CA LEU A 368 16.21 10.11 2.59
C LEU A 368 16.04 8.61 2.88
N PHE A 369 15.18 7.96 2.10
CA PHE A 369 15.08 6.51 1.99
C PHE A 369 15.17 6.12 0.52
N LEU A 370 15.91 5.05 0.21
CA LEU A 370 16.16 4.62 -1.17
C LEU A 370 14.86 4.24 -1.91
N GLU A 371 13.82 3.80 -1.18
CA GLU A 371 12.54 3.42 -1.79
C GLU A 371 11.86 4.58 -2.54
N GLY A 372 11.96 5.81 -2.02
CA GLY A 372 11.39 7.01 -2.65
C GLY A 372 11.81 7.20 -4.11
N PRO A 373 13.13 7.40 -4.39
CA PRO A 373 13.61 7.50 -5.76
C PRO A 373 13.39 6.22 -6.58
N VAL A 374 13.49 5.02 -5.99
CA VAL A 374 13.24 3.76 -6.72
C VAL A 374 11.83 3.72 -7.31
N ARG A 375 10.83 4.05 -6.52
CA ARG A 375 9.43 4.03 -6.97
C ARG A 375 9.12 5.19 -7.92
N TYR A 376 9.68 6.37 -7.64
CA TYR A 376 9.58 7.51 -8.56
C TYR A 376 10.17 7.20 -9.94
N MET A 377 11.35 6.58 -10.01
CA MET A 377 12.01 6.22 -11.28
C MET A 377 11.14 5.30 -12.15
N LYS A 378 10.35 4.40 -11.55
CA LYS A 378 9.38 3.57 -12.29
C LYS A 378 8.36 4.42 -13.06
N THR A 379 7.96 5.57 -12.51
CA THR A 379 6.99 6.50 -13.13
C THR A 379 7.56 7.34 -14.27
N ILE A 380 8.88 7.54 -14.29
CA ILE A 380 9.58 8.41 -15.26
C ILE A 380 10.51 7.60 -16.18
N GLN A 381 10.35 6.28 -16.25
CA GLN A 381 11.27 5.38 -16.96
C GLN A 381 11.49 5.73 -18.45
N ASP A 382 10.53 6.42 -19.09
CA ASP A 382 10.62 6.85 -20.48
C ASP A 382 11.27 8.24 -20.66
N ASP A 383 11.55 8.96 -19.56
CA ASP A 383 12.19 10.28 -19.54
C ASP A 383 13.66 10.15 -19.12
N GLN A 384 14.54 9.91 -20.10
CA GLN A 384 15.97 9.69 -19.85
C GLN A 384 16.64 10.85 -19.10
N SER A 385 16.21 12.10 -19.34
CA SER A 385 16.79 13.26 -18.66
C SER A 385 16.48 13.23 -17.17
N LYS A 386 15.23 12.94 -16.78
CA LYS A 386 14.86 12.84 -15.37
C LYS A 386 15.45 11.60 -14.71
N MET A 387 15.55 10.48 -15.43
CA MET A 387 16.19 9.27 -14.92
C MET A 387 17.66 9.53 -14.60
N MET A 388 18.39 10.22 -15.48
CA MET A 388 19.78 10.60 -15.25
C MET A 388 19.94 11.60 -14.11
N ASP A 389 19.11 12.65 -14.05
CA ASP A 389 19.13 13.61 -12.93
C ASP A 389 18.85 12.91 -11.58
N THR A 390 17.87 11.99 -11.53
CA THR A 390 17.57 11.22 -10.31
C THR A 390 18.74 10.30 -9.94
N TYR A 391 19.36 9.62 -10.90
CA TYR A 391 20.54 8.79 -10.65
C TYR A 391 21.69 9.62 -10.05
N GLU A 392 22.04 10.75 -10.67
CA GLU A 392 23.13 11.62 -10.21
C GLU A 392 22.86 12.19 -8.81
N ARG A 393 21.62 12.60 -8.52
CA ARG A 393 21.26 13.06 -7.16
C ARG A 393 21.44 11.97 -6.13
N VAL A 394 20.93 10.76 -6.40
CA VAL A 394 21.04 9.63 -5.47
C VAL A 394 22.51 9.21 -5.28
N LEU A 395 23.30 9.17 -6.36
CA LEU A 395 24.73 8.88 -6.35
C LEU A 395 25.52 9.85 -5.45
N ASN A 396 25.14 11.13 -5.45
CA ASN A 396 25.81 12.20 -4.70
C ASN A 396 25.15 12.50 -3.33
N SER A 397 24.24 11.63 -2.86
CA SER A 397 23.49 11.83 -1.61
C SER A 397 24.03 11.03 -0.44
N GLY A 398 23.47 11.27 0.75
CA GLY A 398 23.71 10.45 1.95
C GLY A 398 23.22 8.99 1.85
N LEU A 399 22.59 8.59 0.74
CA LEU A 399 22.24 7.20 0.46
C LEU A 399 23.40 6.38 -0.11
N ARG A 400 24.51 7.00 -0.52
CA ARG A 400 25.62 6.30 -1.14
C ARG A 400 26.70 5.95 -0.11
N ASP A 401 26.97 4.66 0.04
CA ASP A 401 28.15 4.21 0.76
C ASP A 401 29.43 4.49 -0.05
N THR A 402 30.43 5.07 0.61
CA THR A 402 31.66 5.52 -0.07
C THR A 402 32.72 4.44 -0.18
N GLU A 403 32.63 3.35 0.60
CA GLU A 403 33.62 2.28 0.64
C GLU A 403 33.23 1.15 -0.33
N LEU A 404 32.06 0.56 -0.11
CA LEU A 404 31.48 -0.52 -0.90
C LEU A 404 30.88 -0.04 -2.21
N LYS A 405 30.66 1.27 -2.37
CA LYS A 405 29.99 1.84 -3.55
C LYS A 405 28.65 1.13 -3.80
N MET A 406 27.85 1.06 -2.74
CA MET A 406 26.48 0.54 -2.75
C MET A 406 25.52 1.54 -2.11
N TYR A 407 24.22 1.26 -2.12
CA TYR A 407 23.23 2.19 -1.60
C TYR A 407 22.66 1.70 -0.27
N PHE A 408 22.69 2.58 0.72
CA PHE A 408 21.99 2.40 1.98
C PHE A 408 20.48 2.42 1.78
N LEU A 409 19.77 1.73 2.65
CA LEU A 409 18.32 1.70 2.65
C LEU A 409 17.73 3.06 3.08
N SER A 410 18.38 3.73 4.02
CA SER A 410 18.07 5.07 4.49
C SER A 410 19.36 5.87 4.68
N ALA A 411 19.26 7.19 4.65
CA ALA A 411 20.30 8.05 5.23
C ALA A 411 20.34 7.87 6.76
N SER A 412 21.26 8.58 7.42
CA SER A 412 21.37 8.60 8.88
C SER A 412 20.05 9.03 9.51
N LEU A 413 19.55 8.21 10.45
CA LEU A 413 18.35 8.50 11.25
C LEU A 413 18.68 9.34 12.51
N THR A 414 19.87 9.94 12.57
CA THR A 414 20.24 10.80 13.70
C THR A 414 19.26 11.97 13.84
N GLY A 415 18.75 12.16 15.06
CA GLY A 415 17.77 13.22 15.38
C GLY A 415 16.32 12.86 15.07
N GLN A 416 16.05 11.66 14.56
CA GLN A 416 14.69 11.18 14.33
C GLN A 416 14.03 10.68 15.63
N THR A 417 12.70 10.68 15.66
CA THR A 417 11.92 10.19 16.82
C THR A 417 11.90 8.66 16.88
N TYR A 418 11.82 8.11 18.09
CA TYR A 418 11.56 6.68 18.32
C TYR A 418 10.16 6.24 17.83
N ASP A 419 9.24 7.19 17.65
CA ASP A 419 7.88 6.92 17.19
C ASP A 419 7.82 6.41 15.74
N MET A 420 8.89 6.56 14.94
CA MET A 420 8.90 6.08 13.55
C MET A 420 8.87 4.55 13.44
N GLY A 421 9.21 3.85 14.51
CA GLY A 421 9.23 2.39 14.56
C GLY A 421 10.59 1.81 14.92
N ARG A 422 10.69 0.49 14.87
CA ARG A 422 11.86 -0.25 15.36
C ARG A 422 13.16 0.04 14.60
N GLN A 423 13.09 0.62 13.40
CA GLN A 423 14.28 0.90 12.59
C GLN A 423 15.33 1.70 13.35
N ILE A 424 14.92 2.79 14.02
CA ILE A 424 15.84 3.65 14.76
C ILE A 424 16.46 2.98 15.99
N ALA A 425 15.87 1.89 16.48
CA ALA A 425 16.43 1.10 17.59
C ALA A 425 17.61 0.21 17.15
N PHE A 426 17.78 -0.04 15.85
CA PHE A 426 18.92 -0.78 15.35
C PHE A 426 20.16 0.11 15.25
N ALA A 427 21.34 -0.45 15.48
CA ALA A 427 22.58 0.27 15.20
C ALA A 427 22.71 0.58 13.69
N PRO A 428 23.23 1.74 13.28
CA PRO A 428 23.50 2.03 11.88
C PRO A 428 24.35 0.95 11.22
N GLY A 429 23.96 0.51 10.02
CA GLY A 429 24.57 -0.60 9.29
C GLY A 429 23.99 -1.97 9.63
N TRP A 430 23.09 -2.08 10.61
CA TRP A 430 22.47 -3.34 11.02
C TRP A 430 20.98 -3.38 10.71
N LEU A 431 20.52 -4.55 10.25
CA LEU A 431 19.14 -4.78 9.81
C LEU A 431 18.68 -3.67 8.86
N GLU A 432 17.54 -3.02 9.06
CA GLU A 432 17.04 -1.99 8.14
C GLU A 432 17.60 -0.57 8.39
N ASN A 433 18.37 -0.31 9.47
CA ASN A 433 18.87 1.04 9.75
C ASN A 433 20.20 1.32 9.03
N GLN A 434 20.18 2.24 8.06
CA GLN A 434 21.37 2.69 7.32
C GLN A 434 22.26 1.53 6.83
N SER A 435 21.66 0.40 6.46
CA SER A 435 22.37 -0.77 5.94
C SER A 435 22.27 -0.83 4.42
N ILE A 436 23.16 -1.57 3.78
CA ILE A 436 23.01 -1.92 2.37
C ILE A 436 22.01 -3.07 2.27
N TRP A 437 20.74 -2.71 2.08
CA TRP A 437 19.67 -3.69 1.95
C TRP A 437 19.52 -4.15 0.51
N MET A 438 20.21 -5.25 0.17
CA MET A 438 20.36 -5.78 -1.19
C MET A 438 19.07 -5.80 -2.01
N HIS A 439 17.94 -6.15 -1.41
CA HIS A 439 16.66 -6.19 -2.10
C HIS A 439 16.27 -4.81 -2.66
N MET A 440 16.37 -3.74 -1.86
CA MET A 440 16.04 -2.39 -2.33
C MET A 440 17.11 -1.85 -3.29
N SER A 441 18.38 -2.13 -3.04
CA SER A 441 19.46 -1.77 -3.97
C SER A 441 19.25 -2.43 -5.35
N TYR A 442 18.80 -3.69 -5.38
CA TYR A 442 18.51 -4.38 -6.65
C TYR A 442 17.26 -3.84 -7.35
N LYS A 443 16.24 -3.42 -6.60
CA LYS A 443 15.12 -2.67 -7.18
C LYS A 443 15.59 -1.35 -7.81
N TYR A 444 16.56 -0.67 -7.19
CA TYR A 444 17.18 0.54 -7.74
C TYR A 444 17.95 0.26 -9.04
N TYR A 445 18.83 -0.74 -9.05
CA TYR A 445 19.56 -1.12 -10.27
C TYR A 445 18.63 -1.57 -11.41
N LEU A 446 17.52 -2.25 -11.07
CA LEU A 446 16.48 -2.57 -12.04
C LEU A 446 15.87 -1.31 -12.68
N GLN A 447 15.70 -0.22 -11.94
CA GLN A 447 15.23 1.04 -12.53
C GLN A 447 16.23 1.64 -13.50
N LEU A 448 17.54 1.48 -13.29
CA LEU A 448 18.55 1.91 -14.27
C LEU A 448 18.38 1.16 -15.59
N ILE A 449 18.14 -0.16 -15.53
CA ILE A 449 17.85 -0.96 -16.72
C ILE A 449 16.57 -0.50 -17.41
N ARG A 450 15.47 -0.34 -16.65
CA ARG A 450 14.18 0.11 -17.18
C ARG A 450 14.25 1.50 -17.81
N GLY A 451 15.00 2.41 -17.19
CA GLY A 451 15.31 3.75 -17.71
C GLY A 451 16.33 3.79 -18.85
N LYS A 452 16.87 2.64 -19.28
CA LYS A 452 17.91 2.52 -20.30
C LYS A 452 19.22 3.25 -19.95
N LEU A 453 19.50 3.42 -18.67
CA LEU A 453 20.77 3.94 -18.11
C LEU A 453 21.81 2.81 -18.05
N TYR A 454 22.10 2.20 -19.20
CA TYR A 454 22.92 0.99 -19.26
C TYR A 454 24.37 1.25 -18.84
N GLU A 455 24.94 2.40 -19.23
CA GLU A 455 26.31 2.77 -18.84
C GLU A 455 26.43 2.91 -17.32
N GLN A 456 25.46 3.58 -16.69
CA GLN A 456 25.40 3.76 -15.24
C GLN A 456 25.19 2.40 -14.55
N PHE A 457 24.27 1.57 -15.05
CA PHE A 457 24.07 0.21 -14.53
C PHE A 457 25.36 -0.62 -14.55
N PHE A 458 26.08 -0.64 -15.67
CA PHE A 458 27.33 -1.40 -15.78
C PHE A 458 28.47 -0.79 -14.94
N SER A 459 28.47 0.53 -14.75
CA SER A 459 29.38 1.21 -13.83
C SER A 459 29.13 0.77 -12.38
N GLU A 460 27.87 0.83 -11.92
CA GLU A 460 27.47 0.37 -10.59
C GLU A 460 27.79 -1.12 -10.39
N MET A 461 27.51 -1.96 -11.39
CA MET A 461 27.80 -3.39 -11.35
C MET A 461 29.29 -3.67 -11.14
N LYS A 462 30.16 -3.03 -11.93
CA LYS A 462 31.63 -3.16 -11.80
C LYS A 462 32.17 -2.52 -10.53
N GLY A 463 31.45 -1.54 -10.00
CA GLY A 463 31.81 -0.84 -8.77
C GLY A 463 31.50 -1.61 -7.48
N GLY A 464 30.86 -2.78 -7.55
CA GLY A 464 30.48 -3.58 -6.38
C GLY A 464 28.98 -3.62 -6.09
N GLY A 465 28.15 -2.92 -6.87
CA GLY A 465 26.70 -2.92 -6.70
C GLY A 465 26.02 -4.28 -6.86
N ILE A 466 26.67 -5.23 -7.56
CA ILE A 466 26.16 -6.59 -7.77
C ILE A 466 27.19 -7.60 -7.25
N LEU A 467 26.80 -8.36 -6.22
CA LEU A 467 27.67 -9.19 -5.38
C LEU A 467 28.60 -10.16 -6.13
N PRO A 468 28.18 -10.87 -7.21
CA PRO A 468 29.08 -11.77 -7.94
C PRO A 468 30.26 -11.08 -8.63
N PHE A 469 30.31 -9.75 -8.65
CA PHE A 469 31.41 -8.96 -9.21
C PHE A 469 32.28 -8.29 -8.13
N MET A 470 32.01 -8.56 -6.85
CA MET A 470 32.81 -8.09 -5.73
C MET A 470 33.86 -9.15 -5.36
N GLU A 471 35.04 -8.72 -4.90
CA GLU A 471 36.05 -9.64 -4.37
C GLU A 471 35.50 -10.37 -3.13
N PRO A 472 35.64 -11.71 -3.03
CA PRO A 472 35.10 -12.49 -1.90
C PRO A 472 35.58 -12.00 -0.53
N GLU A 473 36.81 -11.49 -0.44
CA GLU A 473 37.38 -10.95 0.80
C GLU A 473 36.69 -9.65 1.24
N VAL A 474 36.17 -8.85 0.31
CA VAL A 474 35.39 -7.63 0.59
C VAL A 474 33.95 -8.00 0.95
N TYR A 475 33.36 -8.97 0.24
CA TYR A 475 32.00 -9.44 0.52
C TYR A 475 31.89 -10.22 1.85
N GLY A 476 32.97 -10.93 2.21
CA GLY A 476 33.06 -11.74 3.42
C GLY A 476 32.41 -13.12 3.30
N ARG A 477 32.19 -13.63 2.07
CA ARG A 477 31.70 -15.00 1.81
C ARG A 477 32.23 -15.61 0.53
#